data_AF-A0A3D1G3Z6-F1
#
_entry.id   AF-A0A3D1G3Z6-F1
#
_cell.length_a   1.000
_cell.length_b   1.000
_cell.length_c   1.000
_cell.angle_alpha   90.00
_cell.angle_beta   90.00
_cell.angle_gamma   90.00
#
_symmetry.space_group_name_H-M   'P 1'
#
loop_
_entity.id
_entity.type
_entity.pdbx_description
1 polymer ?
#
loop_
_entity_poly.entity_id
_entity_poly.type
_entity_poly.pdbx_seq_one_letter_code
_entity_poly.pdbx_strand_id
1 'polypeptide(L)' 'EKAPEAFRNISEVSSLLGIPAHVLRFWETRFNQIKPIKRSGG' A
#
# COMPACT_ATOMS: atom_id res chain seq x y z
N GLU A 1 -15.91 -9.11 -3.63
CA GLU A 1 -15.21 -7.89 -3.17
C GLU A 1 -14.41 -8.21 -1.91
N LYS A 2 -13.30 -7.52 -1.65
CA LYS A 2 -12.53 -7.73 -0.41
C LYS A 2 -13.32 -7.22 0.79
N ALA A 3 -13.20 -7.89 1.93
CA ALA A 3 -13.75 -7.39 3.18
C ALA A 3 -13.23 -5.96 3.46
N PRO A 4 -14.05 -5.06 4.05
CA PRO A 4 -13.65 -3.68 4.31
C PRO A 4 -12.42 -3.55 5.21
N GLU A 5 -12.13 -4.59 6.00
CA GLU A 5 -11.00 -4.68 6.92
C GLU A 5 -9.74 -5.31 6.28
N ALA A 6 -9.83 -5.79 5.03
CA ALA A 6 -8.72 -6.46 4.38
C ALA A 6 -7.67 -5.44 3.89
N PHE A 7 -6.41 -5.67 4.28
CA PHE A 7 -5.29 -4.89 3.75
C PHE A 7 -5.21 -5.02 2.21
N ARG A 8 -4.99 -3.87 1.56
CA ARG A 8 -4.79 -3.76 0.11
C ARG A 8 -3.30 -3.84 -0.23
N ASN A 9 -2.99 -4.47 -1.36
CA ASN A 9 -1.65 -4.44 -1.91
C ASN A 9 -1.34 -3.06 -2.50
N ILE A 10 -0.07 -2.69 -2.59
CA ILE A 10 0.37 -1.41 -3.13
C ILE A 10 -0.10 -1.18 -4.57
N SER A 11 -0.21 -2.24 -5.39
CA SER A 11 -0.73 -2.13 -6.76
C SER A 11 -2.22 -1.76 -6.79
N GLU A 12 -2.99 -2.24 -5.82
CA GLU A 12 -4.41 -1.88 -5.69
C GLU A 12 -4.56 -0.42 -5.23
N VAL A 13 -3.76 -0.01 -4.25
CA VAL A 13 -3.74 1.39 -3.79
C VAL A 13 -3.29 2.33 -4.92
N SER A 14 -2.28 1.93 -5.68
CA SER A 14 -1.80 2.64 -6.87
C SER A 14 -2.91 2.85 -7.89
N SER A 15 -3.68 1.80 -8.18
CA SER A 15 -4.82 1.86 -9.11
C SER A 15 -5.95 2.73 -8.58
N LEU A 16 -6.25 2.67 -7.28
CA LEU A 16 -7.29 3.48 -6.63
C LEU A 16 -6.98 4.97 -6.61
N LEU A 17 -5.72 5.33 -6.37
CA LEU A 17 -5.28 6.74 -6.30
C LEU A 17 -4.85 7.29 -7.66
N GLY A 18 -4.66 6.44 -8.68
CA GLY A 18 -4.12 6.84 -9.98
C GLY A 18 -2.65 7.28 -9.93
N ILE A 19 -1.89 6.82 -8.93
CA ILE A 19 -0.49 7.21 -8.70
C ILE A 19 0.40 5.96 -8.85
N PRO A 20 1.57 6.05 -9.51
CA PRO A 20 2.47 4.90 -9.66
C PRO A 20 2.91 4.29 -8.31
N ALA A 21 3.02 2.96 -8.25
CA ALA A 21 3.39 2.24 -7.04
C ALA A 21 4.76 2.69 -6.46
N HIS A 22 5.73 3.07 -7.30
CA HIS A 22 7.04 3.55 -6.82
C HIS A 22 6.96 4.89 -6.07
N VAL A 23 5.95 5.73 -6.35
CA VAL A 23 5.72 6.97 -5.60
C VAL A 23 5.18 6.66 -4.20
N LEU A 24 4.30 5.66 -4.09
CA LEU A 24 3.83 5.18 -2.79
C LEU A 24 4.99 4.59 -1.97
N ARG A 25 5.90 3.82 -2.59
CA ARG A 25 7.15 3.35 -1.95
C ARG A 25 8.03 4.51 -1.50
N PHE A 26 8.16 5.55 -2.32
CA PHE A 26 8.89 6.74 -1.93
C PHE A 26 8.27 7.40 -0.70
N TRP A 27 6.94 7.49 -0.62
CA TRP A 27 6.25 8.02 0.55
C TRP A 27 6.47 7.20 1.82
N GLU A 28 6.59 5.86 1.72
CA GLU A 28 6.98 5.00 2.86
C GLU A 28 8.32 5.43 3.49
N THR A 29 9.22 6.05 2.71
CA THR A 29 10.52 6.57 3.20
C THR A 29 10.45 7.99 3.77
N ARG A 30 9.44 8.78 3.37
CA ARG A 30 9.31 10.20 3.72
C ARG A 30 8.38 10.42 4.91
N PHE A 31 7.41 9.55 5.09
CA PHE A 31 6.38 9.68 6.11
C PHE A 31 6.36 8.44 7.00
N ASN A 32 6.80 8.58 8.25
CA ASN A 32 6.81 7.50 9.24
C ASN A 32 5.42 6.91 9.55
N GLN A 33 4.36 7.59 9.13
CA GLN A 33 2.97 7.17 9.29
C GLN A 33 2.56 6.12 8.24
N ILE A 34 3.23 6.11 7.10
CA ILE A 34 2.93 5.23 5.97
C ILE A 34 3.86 4.03 6.09
N LYS A 35 3.37 2.94 6.68
CA LYS A 35 4.13 1.71 6.85
C LYS A 35 3.37 0.52 6.27
N PRO A 36 3.97 -0.25 5.35
CA PRO A 36 3.36 -1.48 4.88
C PRO A 36 3.35 -2.51 6.01
N ILE A 37 2.24 -3.22 6.17
CA ILE A 37 2.17 -4.37 7.06
C ILE A 37 2.74 -5.58 6.31
N LYS A 38 3.79 -6.18 6.87
CA LYS A 38 4.32 -7.43 6.34
C LYS A 38 3.25 -8.51 6.52
N ARG A 39 2.77 -9.10 5.42
CA ARG A 39 2.00 -10.35 5.53
C ARG A 39 2.95 -11.42 6.07
N SER A 40 2.56 -12.06 7.17
CA SER A 40 3.26 -13.23 7.69
C SER A 40 2.90 -14.41 6.81
N GLY A 41 3.67 -14.59 5.74
CA GLY A 41 3.44 -15.59 4.71
C GLY A 41 3.93 -15.04 3.39
N GLY A 42 5.08 -15.55 2.93
CA GLY A 42 5.55 -15.33 1.57
C GLY A 42 4.53 -15.83 0.55
#